data_AF-A0A135U0K1-F1
#
_entry.id   AF-A0A135U0K1-F1
#
_cell.length_a   1.000
_cell.length_b   1.000
_cell.length_c   1.000
_cell.angle_alpha   90.00
_cell.angle_beta   90.00
_cell.angle_gamma   90.00
#
_symmetry.space_group_name_H-M   'P 1'
#
loop_
_entity.id
_entity.type
_entity.pdbx_description
1 polymer ?
#
loop_
_entity_poly.entity_id
_entity_poly.type
_entity_poly.pdbx_seq_one_letter_code
_entity_poly.pdbx_strand_id
1 'polypeptide(L)'
;MPNSPKASLAPLTKTGRFHYAIQEQHRKHGPVVRVSPNELSFATVESWKAIYGHRVAGAPPVIKSEFYEIYGAGFKSLRIGSERDPHKHGQMRKMLSAAFSTKMLLDQEDIITKTVDAFIHGLGEDGFKLEGLNMTKWFEMIAFDSLGEMAFGESFHSVRAGKFSIDGDFQNSALAGRWLDEIAGGETTATFLAAATDYLLRNSVCLLKLQAEIKNIFSSFEEINATAARQLPCFQAVNNEGLRVYAPGSQGFPRLSPGMKVGDIYVPAGAEVFTHEWTLTHSEQYFSDPKSFKPERWLDADYTDV
;
A
#
# COMPACT_ATOMS: atom_id res chain seq x y z
N MET A 1 -18.53 -22.47 14.35
CA MET A 1 -18.23 -22.87 12.95
C MET A 1 -17.30 -24.07 12.95
N PRO A 2 -17.80 -25.32 13.02
CA PRO A 2 -16.96 -26.50 13.23
C PRO A 2 -16.22 -27.02 11.99
N ASN A 3 -16.60 -26.62 10.76
CA ASN A 3 -16.23 -27.34 9.54
C ASN A 3 -15.40 -26.55 8.50
N SER A 4 -14.80 -25.41 8.84
CA SER A 4 -13.86 -24.77 7.90
C SER A 4 -12.52 -25.52 7.88
N PRO A 5 -11.93 -25.80 6.71
CA PRO A 5 -10.67 -26.55 6.61
C PRO A 5 -9.54 -25.85 7.36
N LYS A 6 -8.79 -26.61 8.16
CA LYS A 6 -7.61 -26.11 8.88
C LYS A 6 -6.39 -26.19 7.97
N ALA A 7 -5.84 -25.03 7.59
CA ALA A 7 -4.58 -24.98 6.87
C ALA A 7 -3.39 -25.07 7.84
N SER A 8 -2.41 -25.95 7.57
CA SER A 8 -1.12 -25.92 8.25
C SER A 8 -0.19 -24.94 7.54
N LEU A 9 -0.01 -23.75 8.11
CA LEU A 9 0.74 -22.63 7.50
C LEU A 9 2.09 -22.34 8.17
N ALA A 10 2.36 -22.94 9.33
CA ALA A 10 3.52 -22.63 10.18
C ALA A 10 4.91 -22.80 9.52
N PRO A 11 5.15 -23.75 8.60
CA PRO A 11 6.45 -23.86 7.93
C PRO A 11 6.68 -22.78 6.85
N LEU A 12 5.61 -22.16 6.33
CA LEU A 12 5.64 -21.32 5.12
C LEU A 12 5.73 -19.82 5.43
N THR A 13 5.44 -19.41 6.66
CA THR A 13 5.61 -18.03 7.14
C THR A 13 7.08 -17.60 7.17
N LYS A 14 8.01 -18.54 7.43
CA LYS A 14 9.44 -18.25 7.57
C LYS A 14 10.18 -17.98 6.24
N THR A 15 9.58 -18.33 5.11
CA THR A 15 10.24 -18.23 3.78
C THR A 15 9.82 -16.98 3.00
N GLY A 16 9.03 -16.08 3.59
CA GLY A 16 8.48 -14.90 2.89
C GLY A 16 7.45 -15.22 1.80
N ARG A 17 6.98 -16.47 1.72
CA ARG A 17 6.04 -16.95 0.68
C ARG A 17 4.65 -17.23 1.23
N PHE A 18 4.27 -16.53 2.29
CA PHE A 18 2.99 -16.71 2.97
C PHE A 18 1.79 -16.47 2.03
N HIS A 19 1.86 -15.46 1.16
CA HIS A 19 0.78 -15.13 0.22
C HIS A 19 0.47 -16.29 -0.75
N TYR A 20 1.49 -16.98 -1.27
CA TYR A 20 1.30 -18.18 -2.09
C TYR A 20 0.69 -19.34 -1.31
N ALA A 21 1.08 -19.49 -0.04
CA ALA A 21 0.54 -20.54 0.82
C ALA A 21 -0.96 -20.35 1.02
N ILE A 22 -1.39 -19.14 1.38
CA ILE A 22 -2.81 -18.79 1.56
C ILE A 22 -3.59 -18.94 0.26
N GLN A 23 -3.04 -18.45 -0.86
CA GLN A 23 -3.65 -18.63 -2.19
C GLN A 23 -3.89 -20.10 -2.51
N GLU A 24 -2.92 -20.98 -2.23
CA GLU A 24 -3.08 -22.41 -2.47
C GLU A 24 -4.14 -23.04 -1.55
N GLN A 25 -4.30 -22.55 -0.31
CA GLN A 25 -5.40 -23.01 0.54
C GLN A 25 -6.76 -22.59 -0.01
N HIS A 26 -6.89 -21.35 -0.49
CA HIS A 26 -8.12 -20.89 -1.14
C HIS A 26 -8.44 -21.70 -2.39
N ARG A 27 -7.42 -22.09 -3.18
CA ARG A 27 -7.60 -22.98 -4.33
C ARG A 27 -8.13 -24.37 -3.94
N LYS A 28 -7.69 -24.92 -2.80
CA LYS A 28 -8.10 -26.25 -2.32
C LYS A 28 -9.44 -26.27 -1.60
N HIS A 29 -9.74 -25.20 -0.88
CA HIS A 29 -10.81 -25.18 0.12
C HIS A 29 -11.92 -24.16 -0.18
N GLY A 30 -11.72 -23.33 -1.19
CA GLY A 30 -12.70 -22.35 -1.66
C GLY A 30 -12.47 -20.93 -1.09
N PRO A 31 -13.48 -20.07 -1.18
CA PRO A 31 -13.34 -18.64 -0.93
C PRO A 31 -13.07 -18.26 0.53
N VAL A 32 -13.24 -19.19 1.47
CA VAL A 32 -13.03 -18.95 2.92
C VAL A 32 -12.21 -20.07 3.54
N VAL A 33 -11.11 -19.69 4.19
CA VAL A 33 -10.15 -20.63 4.80
C VAL A 33 -9.90 -20.24 6.26
N ARG A 34 -9.83 -21.21 7.16
CA ARG A 34 -9.38 -20.98 8.53
C ARG A 34 -7.85 -21.12 8.60
N VAL A 35 -7.18 -20.01 8.91
CA VAL A 35 -5.72 -19.91 8.93
C VAL A 35 -5.12 -20.04 10.34
N SER A 36 -5.93 -19.77 11.37
CA SER A 36 -5.61 -19.94 12.78
C SER A 36 -6.89 -20.36 13.55
N PRO A 37 -6.81 -20.90 14.79
CA PRO A 37 -8.00 -21.36 15.53
C PRO A 37 -9.18 -20.39 15.52
N ASN A 38 -8.92 -19.07 15.58
CA ASN A 38 -9.95 -18.04 15.62
C ASN A 38 -9.88 -17.04 14.44
N GLU A 39 -9.20 -17.40 13.36
CA GLU A 39 -8.91 -16.48 12.26
C GLU A 39 -9.35 -17.05 10.90
N LEU A 40 -10.09 -16.24 10.15
CA LEU A 40 -10.64 -16.58 8.83
C LEU A 40 -10.09 -15.64 7.75
N SER A 41 -9.54 -16.25 6.70
CA SER A 41 -9.13 -15.58 5.49
C SER A 41 -10.23 -15.69 4.43
N PHE A 42 -10.58 -14.58 3.81
CA PHE A 42 -11.56 -14.49 2.72
C PHE A 42 -10.87 -14.10 1.41
N ALA A 43 -11.36 -14.61 0.28
CA ALA A 43 -10.86 -14.30 -1.06
C ALA A 43 -12.00 -13.93 -2.01
N THR A 44 -12.84 -12.97 -1.61
CA THR A 44 -14.04 -12.53 -2.34
C THR A 44 -14.15 -11.01 -2.40
N VAL A 45 -14.77 -10.45 -3.43
CA VAL A 45 -14.98 -8.99 -3.53
C VAL A 45 -15.94 -8.51 -2.43
N GLU A 46 -16.96 -9.32 -2.10
CA GLU A 46 -17.94 -9.04 -1.06
C GLU A 46 -17.30 -8.90 0.32
N SER A 47 -16.26 -9.69 0.61
CA SER A 47 -15.57 -9.61 1.90
C SER A 47 -14.83 -8.30 2.08
N TRP A 48 -14.35 -7.67 1.00
CA TRP A 48 -13.72 -6.36 1.09
C TRP A 48 -14.70 -5.31 1.61
N LYS A 49 -15.89 -5.25 1.00
CA LYS A 49 -16.95 -4.32 1.39
C LYS A 49 -17.49 -4.64 2.79
N ALA A 50 -17.67 -5.90 3.13
CA ALA A 50 -18.20 -6.30 4.43
C ALA A 50 -17.22 -6.00 5.58
N ILE A 51 -15.91 -6.25 5.39
CA ILE A 51 -14.90 -6.14 6.45
C ILE A 51 -14.33 -4.73 6.55
N TYR A 52 -14.09 -4.06 5.41
CA TYR A 52 -13.39 -2.76 5.34
C TYR A 52 -14.26 -1.60 4.88
N GLY A 53 -15.42 -1.88 4.28
CA GLY A 53 -16.30 -0.86 3.71
C GLY A 53 -16.95 0.05 4.74
N HIS A 54 -17.69 1.04 4.22
CA HIS A 54 -18.45 1.96 5.05
C HIS A 54 -19.49 1.22 5.88
N ARG A 55 -19.60 1.64 7.16
CA ARG A 55 -20.54 1.05 8.10
C ARG A 55 -21.98 1.33 7.66
N VAL A 56 -22.81 0.30 7.69
CA VAL A 56 -24.26 0.45 7.64
C VAL A 56 -24.72 1.09 8.95
N ALA A 57 -25.59 2.10 8.87
CA ALA A 57 -26.11 2.79 10.04
C ALA A 57 -26.77 1.78 11.01
N GLY A 58 -26.38 1.83 12.29
CA GLY A 58 -26.90 0.94 13.34
C GLY A 58 -26.21 -0.42 13.45
N ALA A 59 -25.33 -0.80 12.52
CA ALA A 59 -24.54 -2.03 12.65
C ALA A 59 -23.37 -1.85 13.63
N PRO A 60 -23.03 -2.87 14.44
CA PRO A 60 -21.85 -2.84 15.30
C PRO A 60 -20.55 -2.59 14.52
N PRO A 61 -19.57 -1.90 15.11
CA PRO A 61 -18.30 -1.61 14.45
C PRO A 61 -17.46 -2.87 14.23
N VAL A 62 -16.97 -3.04 13.01
CA VAL A 62 -15.87 -3.96 12.70
C VAL A 62 -14.57 -3.26 13.11
N ILE A 63 -13.94 -3.69 14.21
CA ILE A 63 -12.79 -3.01 14.82
C ILE A 63 -11.47 -3.69 14.45
N LYS A 64 -10.36 -2.94 14.55
CA LYS A 64 -9.01 -3.49 14.36
C LYS A 64 -8.73 -4.60 15.37
N SER A 65 -8.11 -5.69 14.92
CA SER A 65 -7.77 -6.79 15.82
C SER A 65 -6.51 -6.51 16.65
N GLU A 66 -6.16 -7.44 17.54
CA GLU A 66 -4.95 -7.35 18.39
C GLU A 66 -3.66 -7.33 17.56
N PHE A 67 -3.70 -7.79 16.31
CA PHE A 67 -2.61 -7.65 15.33
C PHE A 67 -2.01 -6.23 15.31
N TYR A 68 -2.84 -5.21 15.51
CA TYR A 68 -2.40 -3.82 15.44
C TYR A 68 -1.59 -3.33 16.64
N GLU A 69 -1.64 -4.04 17.76
CA GLU A 69 -0.92 -3.65 18.98
C GLU A 69 0.60 -3.76 18.81
N ILE A 70 1.07 -4.62 17.89
CA ILE A 70 2.49 -4.72 17.56
C ILE A 70 3.05 -3.40 17.04
N TYR A 71 2.25 -2.65 16.28
CA TYR A 71 2.62 -1.32 15.79
C TYR A 71 2.52 -0.25 16.88
N GLY A 72 2.06 -0.58 18.09
CA GLY A 72 2.18 0.26 19.27
C GLY A 72 3.42 -0.05 20.12
N ALA A 73 4.10 -1.17 19.84
CA ALA A 73 5.24 -1.61 20.63
C ALA A 73 6.37 -0.58 20.55
N GLY A 74 6.90 -0.19 21.71
CA GLY A 74 7.93 0.86 21.82
C GLY A 74 7.38 2.27 22.07
N PHE A 75 6.06 2.47 22.08
CA PHE A 75 5.44 3.78 22.31
C PHE A 75 4.54 3.82 23.54
N LYS A 76 4.46 4.98 24.18
CA LYS A 76 3.60 5.21 25.36
C LYS A 76 2.09 5.22 25.03
N SER A 77 1.73 5.39 23.77
CA SER A 77 0.33 5.41 23.30
C SER A 77 0.23 4.90 21.87
N LEU A 78 -0.93 4.31 21.54
CA LEU A 78 -1.25 3.89 20.17
C LEU A 78 -1.34 5.10 19.22
N ARG A 79 -1.09 4.84 17.93
CA ARG A 79 -1.11 5.82 16.83
C ARG A 79 -2.33 5.61 15.96
N ILE A 80 -2.60 6.50 15.00
CA ILE A 80 -3.82 6.38 14.20
C ILE A 80 -3.87 5.03 13.46
N GLY A 81 -2.72 4.53 12.99
CA GLY A 81 -2.60 3.20 12.39
C GLY A 81 -2.97 2.06 13.34
N SER A 82 -2.61 2.15 14.63
CA SER A 82 -2.78 1.08 15.62
C SER A 82 -3.96 1.23 16.57
N GLU A 83 -4.57 2.41 16.69
CA GLU A 83 -5.70 2.68 17.57
C GLU A 83 -6.92 1.85 17.12
N ARG A 84 -7.47 1.10 18.08
CA ARG A 84 -8.54 0.11 17.89
C ARG A 84 -9.89 0.66 18.33
N ASP A 85 -9.91 1.60 19.28
CA ASP A 85 -11.12 2.28 19.75
C ASP A 85 -11.65 3.22 18.64
N PRO A 86 -12.85 2.97 18.08
CA PRO A 86 -13.40 3.79 17.01
C PRO A 86 -13.60 5.26 17.36
N HIS A 87 -13.88 5.57 18.64
CA HIS A 87 -14.06 6.95 19.08
C HIS A 87 -12.73 7.69 19.14
N LYS A 88 -11.71 7.10 19.77
CA LYS A 88 -10.35 7.67 19.82
C LYS A 88 -9.75 7.78 18.42
N HIS A 89 -9.86 6.74 17.62
CA HIS A 89 -9.44 6.75 16.22
C HIS A 89 -10.13 7.86 15.42
N GLY A 90 -11.44 8.06 15.63
CA GLY A 90 -12.20 9.15 15.01
C GLY A 90 -11.68 10.54 15.39
N GLN A 91 -11.32 10.75 16.66
CA GLN A 91 -10.70 12.00 17.12
C GLN A 91 -9.33 12.22 16.48
N MET A 92 -8.46 11.19 16.46
CA MET A 92 -7.14 11.25 15.83
C MET A 92 -7.25 11.55 14.32
N ARG A 93 -8.14 10.84 13.62
CA ARG A 93 -8.41 11.08 12.19
C ARG A 93 -8.88 12.50 11.94
N LYS A 94 -9.76 13.03 12.79
CA LYS A 94 -10.22 14.42 12.68
C LYS A 94 -9.06 15.41 12.80
N MET A 95 -8.16 15.20 13.76
CA MET A 95 -6.98 16.05 13.95
C MET A 95 -6.03 16.04 12.74
N LEU A 96 -5.88 14.91 12.06
CA LEU A 96 -4.98 14.76 10.91
C LEU A 96 -5.63 15.14 9.57
N SER A 97 -6.96 15.07 9.46
CA SER A 97 -7.66 15.20 8.17
C SER A 97 -7.35 16.46 7.37
N ALA A 98 -7.11 17.60 8.04
CA ALA A 98 -6.77 18.86 7.38
C ALA A 98 -5.43 18.79 6.63
N ALA A 99 -4.44 18.09 7.20
CA ALA A 99 -3.12 17.93 6.60
C ALA A 99 -3.16 17.12 5.29
N PHE A 100 -4.16 16.25 5.12
CA PHE A 100 -4.38 15.43 3.92
C PHE A 100 -5.45 16.00 2.98
N SER A 101 -5.86 17.27 3.17
CA SER A 101 -6.81 17.91 2.25
C SER A 101 -6.15 18.16 0.89
N THR A 102 -6.92 18.12 -0.20
CA THR A 102 -6.41 18.41 -1.56
C THR A 102 -5.65 19.72 -1.63
N LYS A 103 -6.15 20.76 -0.94
CA LYS A 103 -5.48 22.05 -0.85
C LYS A 103 -4.09 21.93 -0.22
N MET A 104 -3.98 21.29 0.96
CA MET A 104 -2.71 21.17 1.65
C MET A 104 -1.70 20.33 0.85
N LEU A 105 -2.17 19.26 0.19
CA LEU A 105 -1.32 18.42 -0.65
C LEU A 105 -0.76 19.19 -1.86
N LEU A 106 -1.57 20.04 -2.50
CA LEU A 106 -1.12 20.89 -3.61
C LEU A 106 -0.18 22.01 -3.11
N ASP A 107 -0.46 22.59 -1.93
CA ASP A 107 0.40 23.62 -1.34
C ASP A 107 1.79 23.06 -0.95
N GLN A 108 1.96 21.73 -0.84
CA GLN A 108 3.22 21.05 -0.54
C GLN A 108 3.91 20.41 -1.76
N GLU A 109 3.39 20.62 -2.97
CA GLU A 109 3.91 20.01 -4.19
C GLU A 109 5.40 20.30 -4.44
N ASP A 110 5.83 21.53 -4.15
CA ASP A 110 7.23 21.96 -4.27
C ASP A 110 8.20 21.10 -3.47
N ILE A 111 7.77 20.52 -2.35
CA ILE A 111 8.60 19.63 -1.53
C ILE A 111 8.93 18.37 -2.34
N ILE A 112 7.90 17.74 -2.93
CA ILE A 112 8.04 16.52 -3.72
C ILE A 112 8.93 16.79 -4.94
N THR A 113 8.66 17.88 -5.68
CA THR A 113 9.45 18.25 -6.86
C THR A 113 10.93 18.43 -6.52
N LYS A 114 11.25 19.14 -5.43
CA LYS A 114 12.65 19.31 -4.99
C LYS A 114 13.32 17.99 -4.62
N THR A 115 12.62 17.07 -3.96
CA THR A 115 13.19 15.75 -3.64
C THR A 115 13.41 14.92 -4.90
N VAL A 116 12.45 14.94 -5.84
CA VAL A 116 12.55 14.26 -7.14
C VAL A 116 13.73 14.81 -7.95
N ASP A 117 13.93 16.12 -8.00
CA ASP A 117 15.04 16.74 -8.72
C ASP A 117 16.40 16.30 -8.16
N ALA A 118 16.54 16.30 -6.83
CA ALA A 118 17.74 15.81 -6.16
C ALA A 118 17.97 14.32 -6.46
N PHE A 119 16.91 13.54 -6.53
CA PHE A 119 16.97 12.12 -6.87
C PHE A 119 17.43 11.90 -8.31
N ILE A 120 16.85 12.60 -9.27
CA ILE A 120 17.27 12.53 -10.69
C ILE A 120 18.71 12.99 -10.87
N HIS A 121 19.12 14.05 -10.17
CA HIS A 121 20.52 14.50 -10.16
C HIS A 121 21.45 13.39 -9.66
N GLY A 122 21.15 12.78 -8.51
CA GLY A 122 21.94 11.68 -7.95
C GLY A 122 22.00 10.47 -8.88
N LEU A 123 20.90 10.12 -9.53
CA LEU A 123 20.89 9.08 -10.58
C LEU A 123 21.75 9.46 -11.79
N GLY A 124 21.80 10.73 -12.17
CA GLY A 124 22.64 11.21 -13.26
C GLY A 124 24.12 11.13 -12.95
N GLU A 125 24.53 11.34 -11.70
CA GLU A 125 25.92 11.21 -11.28
C GLU A 125 26.36 9.74 -11.17
N ASP A 126 25.51 8.91 -10.56
CA ASP A 126 25.87 7.54 -10.18
C ASP A 126 25.39 6.47 -11.17
N GLY A 127 24.46 6.79 -12.06
CA GLY A 127 23.80 5.84 -12.95
C GLY A 127 24.70 5.24 -14.03
N PHE A 128 25.88 5.81 -14.25
CA PHE A 128 26.88 5.32 -15.18
C PHE A 128 27.85 4.31 -14.56
N LYS A 129 27.73 4.01 -13.25
CA LYS A 129 28.55 3.00 -12.57
C LYS A 129 28.25 1.60 -13.10
N LEU A 130 29.30 0.80 -13.29
CA LEU A 130 29.20 -0.55 -13.86
C LEU A 130 28.42 -1.52 -12.97
N GLU A 131 28.50 -1.36 -11.65
CA GLU A 131 27.69 -2.16 -10.71
C GLU A 131 26.18 -1.87 -10.76
N GLY A 132 25.77 -0.80 -11.45
CA GLY A 132 24.40 -0.31 -11.44
C GLY A 132 23.98 0.27 -10.09
N LEU A 133 22.72 0.67 -9.99
CA LEU A 133 22.16 1.27 -8.79
C LEU A 133 21.10 0.38 -8.16
N ASN A 134 21.11 0.30 -6.83
CA ASN A 134 20.03 -0.34 -6.08
C ASN A 134 18.82 0.59 -6.00
N MET A 135 17.93 0.47 -6.99
CA MET A 135 16.75 1.35 -7.09
C MET A 135 15.79 1.21 -5.90
N THR A 136 15.71 0.06 -5.23
CA THR A 136 14.91 -0.08 -4.01
C THR A 136 15.40 0.87 -2.92
N LYS A 137 16.73 1.00 -2.74
CA LYS A 137 17.31 1.94 -1.79
C LYS A 137 17.12 3.38 -2.19
N TRP A 138 17.23 3.70 -3.48
CA TRP A 138 16.93 5.04 -3.94
C TRP A 138 15.45 5.43 -3.76
N PHE A 139 14.53 4.50 -4.00
CA PHE A 139 13.10 4.71 -3.76
C PHE A 139 12.76 4.83 -2.27
N GLU A 140 13.47 4.12 -1.39
CA GLU A 140 13.39 4.36 0.07
C GLU A 140 13.84 5.80 0.40
N MET A 141 15.01 6.22 -0.09
CA MET A 141 15.54 7.56 0.21
C MET A 141 14.61 8.69 -0.21
N ILE A 142 14.07 8.65 -1.44
CA ILE A 142 13.12 9.69 -1.90
C ILE A 142 11.82 9.67 -1.09
N ALA A 143 11.27 8.48 -0.78
CA ALA A 143 10.02 8.39 -0.03
C ALA A 143 10.16 8.95 1.39
N PHE A 144 11.26 8.61 2.09
CA PHE A 144 11.51 9.13 3.43
C PHE A 144 11.91 10.60 3.43
N ASP A 145 12.76 11.08 2.50
CA ASP A 145 13.12 12.50 2.43
C ASP A 145 11.89 13.38 2.15
N SER A 146 11.01 12.97 1.22
CA SER A 146 9.77 13.71 0.94
C SER A 146 8.83 13.70 2.14
N LEU A 147 8.68 12.55 2.80
CA LEU A 147 7.75 12.42 3.93
C LEU A 147 8.24 13.16 5.18
N GLY A 148 9.55 13.16 5.45
CA GLY A 148 10.14 13.92 6.54
C GLY A 148 9.91 15.42 6.40
N GLU A 149 10.14 15.97 5.19
CA GLU A 149 9.85 17.38 4.89
C GLU A 149 8.36 17.69 5.03
N MET A 150 7.47 16.84 4.51
CA MET A 150 6.02 17.08 4.60
C MET A 150 5.49 16.98 6.04
N ALA A 151 6.05 16.09 6.85
CA ALA A 151 5.56 15.80 8.21
C ALA A 151 6.17 16.71 9.28
N PHE A 152 7.44 17.12 9.11
CA PHE A 152 8.21 17.84 10.13
C PHE A 152 8.88 19.11 9.63
N GLY A 153 8.88 19.35 8.33
CA GLY A 153 9.61 20.47 7.71
C GLY A 153 11.12 20.26 7.70
N GLU A 154 11.59 19.02 7.79
CA GLU A 154 13.00 18.65 7.78
C GLU A 154 13.24 17.35 7.01
N SER A 155 14.10 17.41 5.99
CA SER A 155 14.56 16.26 5.20
C SER A 155 15.61 15.46 5.95
N PHE A 156 15.62 14.13 5.75
CA PHE A 156 16.72 13.28 6.19
C PHE A 156 18.00 13.42 5.36
N HIS A 157 17.94 14.21 4.29
CA HIS A 157 19.03 14.46 3.35
C HIS A 157 19.63 13.18 2.74
N SER A 158 18.89 12.07 2.75
CA SER A 158 19.36 10.76 2.32
C SER A 158 19.67 10.73 0.82
N VAL A 159 18.80 11.36 0.01
CA VAL A 159 18.97 11.44 -1.44
C VAL A 159 20.25 12.20 -1.80
N ARG A 160 20.49 13.35 -1.16
CA ARG A 160 21.70 14.16 -1.40
C ARG A 160 22.97 13.47 -0.94
N ALA A 161 22.89 12.70 0.14
CA ALA A 161 24.02 11.93 0.65
C ALA A 161 24.30 10.66 -0.18
N GLY A 162 23.39 10.24 -1.07
CA GLY A 162 23.44 8.96 -1.77
C GLY A 162 23.42 7.76 -0.83
N LYS A 163 22.96 7.95 0.42
CA LYS A 163 23.01 6.95 1.48
C LYS A 163 21.81 7.14 2.40
N PHE A 164 21.05 6.07 2.59
CA PHE A 164 19.96 6.06 3.54
C PHE A 164 20.49 6.31 4.95
N SER A 165 19.99 7.38 5.55
CA SER A 165 20.39 7.88 6.85
C SER A 165 19.14 8.39 7.55
N ILE A 166 18.90 7.90 8.76
CA ILE A 166 17.90 8.49 9.65
C ILE A 166 18.70 9.19 10.74
N ASP A 167 18.63 10.52 10.83
CA ASP A 167 19.38 11.27 11.82
C ASP A 167 19.00 10.85 13.24
N GLY A 168 20.02 10.54 14.05
CA GLY A 168 19.85 10.02 15.42
C GLY A 168 19.16 11.01 16.36
N ASP A 169 19.21 12.30 16.06
CA ASP A 169 18.50 13.34 16.81
C ASP A 169 16.98 13.25 16.58
N PHE A 170 16.56 12.85 15.38
CA PHE A 170 15.14 12.70 15.07
C PHE A 170 14.56 11.51 15.86
N GLN A 171 15.30 10.40 16.00
CA GLN A 171 14.89 9.21 16.79
C GLN A 171 14.70 9.50 18.28
N ASN A 172 15.43 10.49 18.82
CA ASN A 172 15.39 10.89 20.23
C ASN A 172 14.43 12.07 20.50
N SER A 173 13.77 12.58 19.47
CA SER A 173 12.90 13.75 19.58
C SER A 173 11.53 13.43 20.21
N ALA A 174 10.84 14.47 20.71
CA ALA A 174 9.43 14.35 21.11
C ALA A 174 8.49 13.94 19.94
N LEU A 175 8.99 14.03 18.71
CA LEU A 175 8.31 13.63 17.49
C LEU A 175 8.42 12.13 17.22
N ALA A 176 9.29 11.39 17.95
CA ALA A 176 9.46 9.92 17.90
C ALA A 176 8.13 9.15 17.74
N GLY A 177 7.06 9.60 18.41
CA GLY A 177 5.74 9.00 18.30
C GLY A 177 5.04 9.09 16.93
N ARG A 178 5.33 10.11 16.13
CA ARG A 178 4.74 10.34 14.80
C ARG A 178 5.41 9.50 13.71
N TRP A 179 6.56 8.92 14.00
CA TRP A 179 7.36 8.14 13.06
C TRP A 179 6.75 6.82 12.59
N LEU A 180 5.90 6.19 13.39
CA LEU A 180 5.24 4.96 12.94
C LEU A 180 4.33 5.20 11.75
N ASP A 181 3.62 6.33 11.76
CA ASP A 181 2.74 6.72 10.66
C ASP A 181 3.60 7.10 9.43
N GLU A 182 4.81 7.61 9.66
CA GLU A 182 5.79 7.91 8.62
C GLU A 182 6.42 6.66 7.98
N ILE A 183 6.90 5.71 8.78
CA ILE A 183 7.42 4.41 8.29
C ILE A 183 6.36 3.73 7.43
N ALA A 184 5.09 3.76 7.87
CA ALA A 184 3.98 3.20 7.12
C ALA A 184 3.79 3.87 5.75
N GLY A 185 4.02 5.18 5.62
CA GLY A 185 3.92 5.91 4.35
C GLY A 185 5.16 5.77 3.46
N GLY A 186 6.35 5.81 4.05
CA GLY A 186 7.63 5.76 3.35
C GLY A 186 7.90 4.41 2.71
N GLU A 187 7.85 3.32 3.50
CA GLU A 187 8.17 1.97 3.01
C GLU A 187 7.17 1.48 1.96
N THR A 188 5.87 1.78 2.14
CA THR A 188 4.84 1.37 1.18
C THR A 188 4.97 2.09 -0.16
N THR A 189 5.24 3.40 -0.14
CA THR A 189 5.50 4.20 -1.35
C THR A 189 6.76 3.73 -2.06
N ALA A 190 7.87 3.53 -1.33
CA ALA A 190 9.11 3.03 -1.90
C ALA A 190 8.95 1.65 -2.55
N THR A 191 8.24 0.75 -1.87
CA THR A 191 7.93 -0.60 -2.37
C THR A 191 7.12 -0.54 -3.65
N PHE A 192 6.09 0.31 -3.71
CA PHE A 192 5.28 0.50 -4.91
C PHE A 192 6.10 1.06 -6.07
N LEU A 193 6.90 2.12 -5.84
CA LEU A 193 7.75 2.72 -6.88
C LEU A 193 8.76 1.70 -7.44
N ALA A 194 9.38 0.90 -6.57
CA ALA A 194 10.30 -0.15 -6.97
C ALA A 194 9.60 -1.21 -7.84
N ALA A 195 8.44 -1.70 -7.40
CA ALA A 195 7.67 -2.71 -8.13
C ALA A 195 7.17 -2.17 -9.48
N ALA A 196 6.54 -0.99 -9.50
CA ALA A 196 6.02 -0.38 -10.71
C ALA A 196 7.14 -0.14 -11.75
N THR A 197 8.30 0.34 -11.29
CA THR A 197 9.47 0.53 -12.16
C THR A 197 10.00 -0.79 -12.71
N ASP A 198 10.12 -1.85 -11.90
CA ASP A 198 10.54 -3.18 -12.38
C ASP A 198 9.57 -3.74 -13.45
N TYR A 199 8.26 -3.62 -13.22
CA TYR A 199 7.26 -4.06 -14.20
C TYR A 199 7.32 -3.27 -15.51
N LEU A 200 7.50 -1.94 -15.45
CA LEU A 200 7.67 -1.11 -16.63
C LEU A 200 8.94 -1.46 -17.40
N LEU A 201 10.06 -1.68 -16.71
CA LEU A 201 11.33 -2.04 -17.36
C LEU A 201 11.28 -3.41 -18.04
N ARG A 202 10.47 -4.34 -17.53
CA ARG A 202 10.23 -5.65 -18.16
C ARG A 202 9.22 -5.59 -19.31
N ASN A 203 8.40 -4.54 -19.38
CA ASN A 203 7.40 -4.33 -20.42
C ASN A 203 7.72 -3.05 -21.22
N SER A 204 8.67 -3.18 -22.15
CA SER A 204 9.16 -2.07 -22.97
C SER A 204 8.05 -1.36 -23.77
N VAL A 205 7.03 -2.10 -24.21
CA VAL A 205 5.88 -1.53 -24.92
C VAL A 205 5.10 -0.58 -24.01
N CYS A 206 4.80 -1.00 -22.78
CA CYS A 206 4.11 -0.16 -21.80
C CYS A 206 4.95 1.08 -21.43
N LEU A 207 6.24 0.89 -21.18
CA LEU A 207 7.16 1.99 -20.87
C LEU A 207 7.20 3.03 -22.00
N LEU A 208 7.30 2.61 -23.25
CA LEU A 208 7.31 3.51 -24.41
C LEU A 208 5.99 4.27 -24.57
N LYS A 209 4.84 3.61 -24.34
CA LYS A 209 3.52 4.27 -24.36
C LYS A 209 3.42 5.36 -23.28
N LEU A 210 3.83 5.05 -22.04
CA LEU A 210 3.80 6.01 -20.95
C LEU A 210 4.74 7.21 -21.22
N GLN A 211 5.96 6.93 -21.70
CA GLN A 211 6.91 7.98 -22.08
C GLN A 211 6.37 8.87 -23.22
N ALA A 212 5.70 8.28 -24.21
CA ALA A 212 5.09 9.02 -25.31
C ALA A 212 3.93 9.90 -24.81
N GLU A 213 3.06 9.38 -23.94
CA GLU A 213 1.98 10.17 -23.32
C GLU A 213 2.54 11.42 -22.61
N ILE A 214 3.52 11.24 -21.73
CA ILE A 214 4.13 12.34 -20.98
C ILE A 214 4.79 13.36 -21.92
N LYS A 215 5.61 12.92 -22.88
CA LYS A 215 6.33 13.80 -23.82
C LYS A 215 5.42 14.55 -24.80
N ASN A 216 4.26 13.98 -25.13
CA ASN A 216 3.32 14.62 -26.05
C ASN A 216 2.40 15.62 -25.33
N ILE A 217 2.17 15.44 -24.03
CA ILE A 217 1.28 16.30 -23.25
C ILE A 217 2.02 17.52 -22.68
N PHE A 218 3.24 17.32 -22.19
CA PHE A 218 4.03 18.38 -21.58
C PHE A 218 5.15 18.85 -22.51
N SER A 219 5.20 20.16 -22.75
CA SER A 219 6.23 20.81 -23.57
C SER A 219 7.44 21.25 -22.75
N SER A 220 7.27 21.41 -21.43
CA SER A 220 8.35 21.72 -20.49
C SER A 220 8.15 21.05 -19.13
N PHE A 221 9.20 21.03 -18.31
CA PHE A 221 9.17 20.43 -16.98
C PHE A 221 8.22 21.19 -16.03
N GLU A 222 8.15 22.51 -16.17
CA GLU A 222 7.33 23.39 -15.33
C GLU A 222 5.82 23.19 -15.51
N GLU A 223 5.40 22.55 -16.61
CA GLU A 223 4.00 22.19 -16.85
C GLU A 223 3.57 20.94 -16.05
N ILE A 224 4.53 20.13 -15.59
CA ILE A 224 4.26 18.90 -14.85
C ILE A 224 3.87 19.27 -13.41
N ASN A 225 2.60 19.02 -13.08
CA ASN A 225 2.09 19.17 -11.73
C ASN A 225 1.06 18.08 -11.38
N ALA A 226 0.73 17.93 -10.10
CA ALA A 226 -0.16 16.92 -9.56
C ALA A 226 -1.58 16.98 -10.15
N THR A 227 -2.04 18.15 -10.58
CA THR A 227 -3.35 18.27 -11.24
C THR A 227 -3.30 17.76 -12.68
N ALA A 228 -2.28 18.13 -13.43
CA ALA A 228 -2.10 17.65 -14.80
C ALA A 228 -1.78 16.14 -14.85
N ALA A 229 -0.91 15.66 -13.95
CA ALA A 229 -0.54 14.24 -13.86
C ALA A 229 -1.74 13.32 -13.56
N ARG A 230 -2.74 13.81 -12.81
CA ARG A 230 -3.99 13.07 -12.55
C ARG A 230 -4.84 12.86 -13.80
N GLN A 231 -4.66 13.67 -14.84
CA GLN A 231 -5.44 13.57 -16.07
C GLN A 231 -4.84 12.60 -17.10
N LEU A 232 -3.63 12.08 -16.83
CA LEU A 232 -2.89 11.20 -17.74
C LEU A 232 -3.44 9.76 -17.70
N PRO A 233 -4.17 9.27 -18.72
CA PRO A 233 -4.83 7.98 -18.63
C PRO A 233 -3.85 6.81 -18.50
N CYS A 234 -2.78 6.77 -19.32
CA CYS A 234 -1.82 5.66 -19.25
C CYS A 234 -1.07 5.67 -17.92
N PHE A 235 -0.71 6.84 -17.39
CA PHE A 235 -0.09 6.96 -16.06
C PHE A 235 -1.01 6.43 -14.95
N GLN A 236 -2.30 6.82 -14.94
CA GLN A 236 -3.25 6.30 -13.96
C GLN A 236 -3.43 4.78 -14.09
N ALA A 237 -3.50 4.27 -15.33
CA ALA A 237 -3.59 2.85 -15.61
C ALA A 237 -2.37 2.06 -15.10
N VAL A 238 -1.17 2.60 -15.28
CA VAL A 238 0.08 2.02 -14.75
C VAL A 238 0.06 1.99 -13.23
N ASN A 239 -0.41 3.05 -12.58
CA ASN A 239 -0.50 3.10 -11.12
C ASN A 239 -1.49 2.07 -10.58
N ASN A 240 -2.68 1.99 -11.17
CA ASN A 240 -3.71 1.02 -10.78
C ASN A 240 -3.24 -0.42 -11.00
N GLU A 241 -2.61 -0.72 -12.14
CA GLU A 241 -2.10 -2.06 -12.42
C GLU A 241 -0.93 -2.44 -11.52
N GLY A 242 -0.06 -1.47 -11.21
CA GLY A 242 1.06 -1.66 -10.28
C GLY A 242 0.56 -2.03 -8.89
N LEU A 243 -0.44 -1.30 -8.39
CA LEU A 243 -1.07 -1.60 -7.09
C LEU A 243 -1.82 -2.93 -7.10
N ARG A 244 -2.45 -3.30 -8.22
CA ARG A 244 -3.14 -4.59 -8.34
C ARG A 244 -2.17 -5.78 -8.28
N VAL A 245 -1.13 -5.76 -9.12
CA VAL A 245 -0.16 -6.85 -9.25
C VAL A 245 0.78 -6.92 -8.04
N TYR A 246 1.15 -5.77 -7.49
CA TYR A 246 2.05 -5.70 -6.35
C TYR A 246 1.56 -4.68 -5.32
N ALA A 247 0.56 -5.09 -4.54
CA ALA A 247 0.11 -4.32 -3.39
C ALA A 247 1.13 -4.44 -2.24
N PRO A 248 1.71 -3.34 -1.73
CA PRO A 248 2.60 -3.39 -0.56
C PRO A 248 1.95 -4.05 0.67
N GLY A 249 0.61 -3.96 0.79
CA GLY A 249 -0.20 -4.53 1.87
C GLY A 249 -0.93 -5.85 1.57
N SER A 250 -0.40 -6.68 0.66
CA SER A 250 -1.13 -7.79 0.01
C SER A 250 -1.68 -8.92 0.90
N GLN A 251 -1.38 -8.97 2.21
CA GLN A 251 -1.89 -10.01 3.11
C GLN A 251 -3.33 -9.74 3.57
N GLY A 252 -3.76 -8.49 3.55
CA GLY A 252 -4.99 -8.05 4.20
C GLY A 252 -4.78 -7.69 5.67
N PHE A 253 -5.76 -6.97 6.20
CA PHE A 253 -5.67 -6.29 7.49
C PHE A 253 -6.69 -6.85 8.47
N PRO A 254 -6.30 -7.57 9.54
CA PRO A 254 -7.25 -8.24 10.42
C PRO A 254 -8.23 -7.30 11.15
N ARG A 255 -9.48 -7.77 11.27
CA ARG A 255 -10.56 -7.12 12.00
C ARG A 255 -11.28 -8.12 12.90
N LEU A 256 -11.84 -7.66 14.00
CA LEU A 256 -12.72 -8.46 14.84
C LEU A 256 -14.15 -8.38 14.32
N SER A 257 -14.73 -9.55 14.06
CA SER A 257 -16.14 -9.69 13.78
C SER A 257 -16.95 -9.31 15.03
N PRO A 258 -17.98 -8.46 14.90
CA PRO A 258 -18.96 -8.24 15.96
C PRO A 258 -20.10 -9.27 15.95
N GLY A 259 -20.02 -10.32 15.12
CA GLY A 259 -21.16 -11.19 14.80
C GLY A 259 -21.85 -10.73 13.51
N MET A 260 -21.21 -10.93 12.37
CA MET A 260 -21.65 -10.38 11.08
C MET A 260 -21.66 -11.42 9.97
N LYS A 261 -22.43 -11.15 8.91
CA LYS A 261 -22.33 -11.91 7.66
C LYS A 261 -21.26 -11.32 6.75
N VAL A 262 -20.45 -12.19 6.15
CA VAL A 262 -19.52 -11.88 5.07
C VAL A 262 -19.92 -12.76 3.89
N GLY A 263 -20.58 -12.15 2.89
CA GLY A 263 -21.35 -12.91 1.90
C GLY A 263 -22.42 -13.78 2.58
N ASP A 264 -22.43 -15.07 2.26
CA ASP A 264 -23.38 -16.03 2.84
C ASP A 264 -22.92 -16.63 4.18
N ILE A 265 -21.72 -16.29 4.66
CA ILE A 265 -21.10 -16.90 5.83
C ILE A 265 -21.30 -16.02 7.06
N TYR A 266 -21.92 -16.56 8.10
CA TYR A 266 -22.02 -15.89 9.40
C TYR A 266 -20.75 -16.09 10.23
N VAL A 267 -20.07 -15.01 10.57
CA VAL A 267 -18.87 -15.04 11.40
C VAL A 267 -19.24 -14.64 12.83
N PRO A 268 -19.02 -15.52 13.84
CA PRO A 268 -19.34 -15.19 15.23
C PRO A 268 -18.52 -14.02 15.75
N ALA A 269 -19.04 -13.35 16.79
CA ALA A 269 -18.33 -12.27 17.45
C ALA A 269 -16.98 -12.74 18.03
N GLY A 270 -15.97 -11.89 17.95
CA GLY A 270 -14.62 -12.16 18.46
C GLY A 270 -13.73 -12.98 17.53
N ALA A 271 -14.24 -13.53 16.43
CA ALA A 271 -13.39 -14.12 15.39
C ALA A 271 -12.66 -13.04 14.58
N GLU A 272 -11.41 -13.30 14.24
CA GLU A 272 -10.63 -12.45 13.35
C GLU A 272 -10.95 -12.77 11.89
N VAL A 273 -11.14 -11.71 11.10
CA VAL A 273 -11.43 -11.78 9.67
C VAL A 273 -10.58 -10.80 8.90
N PHE A 274 -10.15 -11.22 7.71
CA PHE A 274 -9.50 -10.35 6.73
C PHE A 274 -9.76 -10.85 5.32
N THR A 275 -9.65 -9.95 4.34
CA THR A 275 -9.63 -10.36 2.92
C THR A 275 -8.18 -10.48 2.48
N HIS A 276 -7.77 -11.63 1.97
CA HIS A 276 -6.43 -11.86 1.46
C HIS A 276 -6.29 -11.26 0.06
N GLU A 277 -5.78 -10.02 0.04
CA GLU A 277 -5.71 -9.18 -1.16
C GLU A 277 -4.93 -9.85 -2.30
N TRP A 278 -3.78 -10.48 -2.04
CA TRP A 278 -3.02 -11.20 -3.06
C TRP A 278 -3.86 -12.24 -3.79
N THR A 279 -4.64 -13.05 -3.05
CA THR A 279 -5.48 -14.08 -3.67
C THR A 279 -6.55 -13.45 -4.55
N LEU A 280 -7.14 -12.34 -4.09
CA LEU A 280 -8.20 -11.63 -4.81
C LEU A 280 -7.66 -11.01 -6.11
N THR A 281 -6.60 -10.21 -6.01
CA THR A 281 -6.01 -9.50 -7.16
C THR A 281 -5.32 -10.43 -8.15
N HIS A 282 -5.00 -11.66 -7.73
CA HIS A 282 -4.41 -12.70 -8.59
C HIS A 282 -5.37 -13.84 -8.94
N SER A 283 -6.67 -13.65 -8.76
CA SER A 283 -7.68 -14.65 -9.11
C SER A 283 -8.07 -14.54 -10.58
N GLU A 284 -8.02 -15.66 -11.30
CA GLU A 284 -8.55 -15.77 -12.67
C GLU A 284 -10.08 -15.60 -12.73
N GLN A 285 -10.77 -15.66 -11.58
CA GLN A 285 -12.19 -15.33 -11.48
C GLN A 285 -12.45 -13.84 -11.70
N TYR A 286 -11.52 -12.97 -11.29
CA TYR A 286 -11.70 -11.52 -11.30
C TYR A 286 -10.83 -10.81 -12.33
N PHE A 287 -9.67 -11.38 -12.67
CA PHE A 287 -8.72 -10.79 -13.60
C PHE A 287 -8.26 -11.83 -14.62
N SER A 288 -8.46 -11.53 -15.89
CA SER A 288 -7.97 -12.35 -17.01
C SER A 288 -6.44 -12.34 -17.07
N ASP A 289 -5.74 -13.48 -16.98
CA ASP A 289 -4.27 -13.52 -16.91
C ASP A 289 -3.68 -12.62 -15.79
N PRO A 290 -3.99 -12.95 -14.52
CA PRO A 290 -3.81 -12.04 -13.37
C PRO A 290 -2.35 -11.70 -13.05
N LYS A 291 -1.40 -12.55 -13.46
CA LYS A 291 0.03 -12.40 -13.14
C LYS A 291 0.77 -11.47 -14.11
N SER A 292 0.16 -11.18 -15.25
CA SER A 292 0.73 -10.28 -16.25
C SER A 292 0.39 -8.84 -15.91
N PHE A 293 1.38 -7.96 -16.07
CA PHE A 293 1.22 -6.52 -15.92
C PHE A 293 0.62 -5.91 -17.21
N LYS A 294 -0.67 -5.59 -17.17
CA LYS A 294 -1.46 -5.07 -18.30
C LYS A 294 -2.23 -3.80 -17.91
N PRO A 295 -1.62 -2.61 -17.99
CA PRO A 295 -2.31 -1.35 -17.73
C PRO A 295 -3.54 -1.12 -18.63
N GLU A 296 -3.60 -1.74 -19.80
CA GLU A 296 -4.74 -1.66 -20.72
C GLU A 296 -6.09 -2.01 -20.07
N ARG A 297 -6.10 -2.84 -19.01
CA ARG A 297 -7.30 -3.16 -18.22
C ARG A 297 -8.04 -1.93 -17.68
N TRP A 298 -7.32 -0.85 -17.43
CA TRP A 298 -7.84 0.37 -16.81
C TRP A 298 -8.16 1.47 -17.83
N LEU A 299 -7.89 1.23 -19.11
CA LEU A 299 -8.07 2.19 -20.20
C LEU A 299 -9.30 1.88 -21.04
N ASP A 300 -9.58 0.60 -21.22
CA ASP A 300 -10.62 0.12 -22.11
C ASP A 300 -11.85 -0.34 -21.30
N ALA A 301 -12.99 0.29 -21.59
CA ALA A 301 -14.25 0.04 -20.92
C ALA A 301 -14.83 -1.37 -21.22
N ASP A 302 -14.31 -2.04 -22.26
CA ASP A 302 -14.75 -3.38 -22.65
C ASP A 302 -14.02 -4.48 -21.87
N TYR A 303 -13.02 -4.16 -21.03
CA TYR A 303 -12.45 -5.14 -20.11
C TYR A 303 -13.46 -5.54 -19.04
N THR A 304 -13.69 -6.85 -18.92
CA THR A 304 -14.64 -7.43 -17.96
C THR A 304 -14.01 -7.80 -16.62
N ASP A 305 -12.77 -7.38 -16.38
CA ASP A 305 -12.11 -7.58 -15.08
C ASP A 305 -12.86 -6.79 -13.99
N VAL A 306 -12.89 -7.34 -12.78
CA VAL A 306 -13.86 -7.01 -11.70
C VAL A 306 -13.35 -5.93 -10.74
#